data_AF-A0A1C3VWV7-F1
#
_entry.id   AF-A0A1C3VWV7-F1
#
_cell.length_a   1.000
_cell.length_b   1.000
_cell.length_c   1.000
_cell.angle_alpha   90.00
_cell.angle_beta   90.00
_cell.angle_gamma   90.00
#
_symmetry.space_group_name_H-M   'P 1'
#
loop_
_entity.id
_entity.type
_entity.pdbx_description
1 polymer ?
#
loop_
_entity_poly.entity_id
_entity_poly.type
_entity_poly.pdbx_seq_one_letter_code
_entity_poly.pdbx_strand_id
1 'polypeptide(L)'
;MPGPSEVNRVLDALGGKVGLNGDFGNWERVGKYEDLAKIMGRAELCHAKERYSTTGLDLADYVRCIELSNAVGYRGPFTLIYDSPYYEDEWPGILVERECISGVLRKAAAG
;
A
#
# COMPACT_ATOMS: atom_id res chain seq x y z
N MET A 1 -12.18 4.50 -11.73
CA MET A 1 -12.18 3.54 -10.60
C MET A 1 -13.01 4.10 -9.46
N PRO A 2 -13.68 3.26 -8.65
CA PRO A 2 -14.36 3.70 -7.42
C PRO A 2 -13.37 4.43 -6.49
N GLY A 3 -13.87 5.41 -5.75
CA GLY A 3 -13.09 6.16 -4.76
C GLY A 3 -13.41 5.72 -3.32
N PRO A 4 -12.91 6.47 -2.31
CA PRO A 4 -13.09 6.11 -0.92
C PRO A 4 -14.56 6.08 -0.50
N SER A 5 -15.38 6.96 -1.07
CA SER A 5 -16.81 7.01 -0.76
C SER A 5 -17.53 5.73 -1.20
N GLU A 6 -17.22 5.24 -2.41
CA GLU A 6 -17.80 3.99 -2.90
C GLU A 6 -17.32 2.77 -2.10
N VAL A 7 -16.02 2.73 -1.77
CA VAL A 7 -15.43 1.65 -0.95
C VAL A 7 -16.09 1.60 0.43
N ASN A 8 -16.16 2.75 1.13
CA ASN A 8 -16.74 2.81 2.47
C ASN A 8 -18.23 2.44 2.46
N ARG A 9 -19.00 2.91 1.47
CA ARG A 9 -20.42 2.55 1.32
C ARG A 9 -20.63 1.04 1.19
N VAL A 10 -19.77 0.35 0.43
CA VAL A 10 -19.85 -1.11 0.28
C VAL A 10 -19.51 -1.81 1.60
N LEU A 11 -18.41 -1.43 2.26
CA LEU A 11 -18.00 -2.04 3.52
C LEU A 11 -19.04 -1.84 4.63
N ASP A 12 -19.67 -0.66 4.69
CA ASP A 12 -20.74 -0.36 5.67
C ASP A 12 -21.96 -1.27 5.45
N ALA A 13 -22.35 -1.50 4.19
CA ALA A 13 -23.46 -2.39 3.85
C ALA A 13 -23.19 -3.87 4.19
N LEU A 14 -21.91 -4.27 4.27
CA LEU A 14 -21.51 -5.65 4.57
C LEU A 14 -21.46 -5.95 6.08
N GLY A 15 -21.62 -4.93 6.93
CA GLY A 15 -21.76 -5.10 8.38
C GLY A 15 -20.60 -5.85 9.04
N GLY A 16 -19.37 -5.61 8.57
CA GLY A 16 -18.16 -6.24 9.11
C GLY A 16 -17.96 -7.72 8.72
N LYS A 17 -18.78 -8.28 7.82
CA LYS A 17 -18.63 -9.67 7.36
C LYS A 17 -17.54 -9.86 6.29
N VAL A 18 -17.05 -8.76 5.74
CA VAL A 18 -16.05 -8.73 4.67
C VAL A 18 -15.03 -7.65 5.01
N GLY A 19 -13.75 -8.03 5.01
CA GLY A 19 -12.62 -7.13 5.18
C GLY A 19 -12.20 -6.45 3.88
N LEU A 20 -11.37 -5.41 4.01
CA LEU A 20 -10.79 -4.72 2.87
C LEU A 20 -9.35 -5.23 2.63
N ASN A 21 -9.04 -5.59 1.39
CA ASN A 21 -7.67 -5.69 0.91
C ASN A 21 -7.29 -4.34 0.27
N GLY A 22 -6.49 -3.55 0.98
CA GLY A 22 -5.92 -2.31 0.45
C GLY A 22 -4.95 -2.58 -0.68
N ASP A 23 -4.67 -1.58 -1.50
CA ASP A 23 -3.73 -1.69 -2.61
C ASP A 23 -3.13 -0.32 -2.87
N PHE A 24 -1.81 -0.17 -2.95
CA PHE A 24 -1.17 1.11 -3.23
C PHE A 24 -1.22 1.48 -4.72
N GLY A 25 -1.10 0.50 -5.60
CA GLY A 25 -1.00 0.67 -7.05
C GLY A 25 -2.34 1.00 -7.71
N ASN A 26 -3.47 0.68 -7.09
CA ASN A 26 -4.80 1.03 -7.63
C ASN A 26 -5.18 2.51 -7.47
N TRP A 27 -4.36 3.32 -6.79
CA TRP A 27 -4.67 4.72 -6.48
C TRP A 27 -3.66 5.66 -7.16
N GLU A 28 -3.87 5.95 -8.44
CA GLU A 28 -2.90 6.69 -9.26
C GLU A 28 -3.32 8.13 -9.60
N ARG A 29 -4.14 8.76 -8.75
CA ARG A 29 -4.70 10.10 -9.02
C ARG A 29 -4.16 11.19 -8.09
N VAL A 30 -4.33 12.45 -8.51
CA VAL A 30 -4.29 13.60 -7.60
C VAL A 30 -5.19 13.29 -6.40
N GLY A 31 -4.63 13.35 -5.20
CA GLY A 31 -5.33 12.96 -3.97
C GLY A 31 -5.10 11.52 -3.50
N LYS A 32 -4.15 10.78 -4.08
CA LYS A 32 -3.80 9.39 -3.71
C LYS A 32 -3.73 9.19 -2.20
N TYR A 33 -2.91 9.99 -1.52
CA TYR A 33 -2.65 9.81 -0.09
C TYR A 33 -3.87 10.16 0.76
N GLU A 34 -4.59 11.23 0.43
CA GLU A 34 -5.83 11.61 1.10
C GLU A 34 -6.90 10.52 0.96
N ASP A 35 -6.93 9.85 -0.19
CA ASP A 35 -7.89 8.79 -0.46
C ASP A 35 -7.51 7.47 0.21
N LEU A 36 -6.23 7.08 0.18
CA LEU A 36 -5.72 5.94 0.94
C LEU A 36 -5.96 6.12 2.44
N ALA A 37 -5.75 7.31 2.99
CA ALA A 37 -5.98 7.62 4.39
C ALA A 37 -7.41 7.31 4.85
N LYS A 38 -8.39 7.50 3.96
CA LYS A 38 -9.83 7.28 4.23
C LYS A 38 -10.24 5.80 4.23
N ILE A 39 -9.39 4.90 3.76
CA ILE A 39 -9.73 3.46 3.64
C ILE A 39 -8.76 2.54 4.37
N MET A 40 -7.48 2.90 4.50
CA MET A 40 -6.45 2.00 5.01
C MET A 40 -6.64 1.62 6.48
N GLY A 41 -7.27 2.47 7.29
CA GLY A 41 -7.66 2.11 8.66
C GLY A 41 -8.71 0.99 8.76
N ARG A 42 -9.37 0.65 7.64
CA ARG A 42 -10.33 -0.46 7.54
C ARG A 42 -9.75 -1.69 6.85
N ALA A 43 -8.52 -1.61 6.35
CA ALA A 43 -7.86 -2.70 5.64
C ALA A 43 -7.34 -3.76 6.60
N GLU A 44 -7.49 -5.03 6.22
CA GLU A 44 -6.95 -6.19 6.95
C GLU A 44 -5.69 -6.74 6.29
N LEU A 45 -5.58 -6.55 4.98
CA LEU A 45 -4.46 -6.91 4.11
C LEU A 45 -4.14 -5.72 3.21
N CYS A 46 -2.93 -5.66 2.68
CA CYS A 46 -2.54 -4.63 1.75
C CYS A 46 -1.61 -5.18 0.68
N HIS A 47 -2.02 -5.08 -0.58
CA HIS A 47 -1.12 -5.19 -1.71
C HIS A 47 -0.20 -3.98 -1.77
N ALA A 48 1.06 -4.19 -1.38
CA ALA A 48 2.11 -3.22 -1.52
C ALA A 48 2.67 -3.33 -2.94
N LYS A 49 1.94 -2.73 -3.88
CA LYS A 49 2.33 -2.62 -5.29
C LYS A 49 2.77 -1.19 -5.56
N GLU A 50 4.01 -1.01 -5.98
CA GLU A 50 4.52 0.30 -6.37
C GLU A 50 4.94 0.34 -7.83
N ARG A 51 4.96 1.55 -8.39
CA ARG A 51 5.50 1.77 -9.72
C ARG A 51 7.01 1.67 -9.73
N TYR A 52 7.50 0.93 -10.70
CA TYR A 52 8.89 1.04 -11.16
C TYR A 52 8.93 1.90 -12.41
N SER A 53 9.94 2.76 -12.46
CA SER A 53 10.31 3.52 -13.67
C SER A 53 11.61 2.97 -14.25
N THR A 54 12.13 3.63 -15.29
CA THR A 54 13.46 3.32 -15.83
C THR A 54 14.60 3.56 -14.82
N THR A 55 14.33 4.23 -13.70
CA THR A 55 15.30 4.45 -12.62
C THR A 55 15.05 3.58 -11.39
N GLY A 56 14.14 2.60 -11.49
CA GLY A 56 13.81 1.67 -10.41
C GLY A 56 12.53 2.05 -9.66
N LEU A 57 12.40 1.49 -8.45
CA LEU A 57 11.27 1.71 -7.54
C LEU A 57 11.10 3.20 -7.23
N ASP A 58 9.87 3.72 -7.30
CA ASP A 58 9.55 5.03 -6.71
C ASP A 58 9.55 4.92 -5.18
N LEU A 59 10.74 5.00 -4.60
CA LEU A 59 10.95 4.81 -3.17
C LEU A 59 10.21 5.88 -2.34
N ALA A 60 10.10 7.11 -2.85
CA ALA A 60 9.46 8.20 -2.13
C ALA A 60 7.95 7.97 -2.01
N ASP A 61 7.30 7.54 -3.10
CA ASP A 61 5.88 7.19 -3.07
C ASP A 61 5.63 5.96 -2.18
N TYR A 62 6.48 4.92 -2.31
CA TYR A 62 6.31 3.69 -1.56
C TYR A 62 6.39 3.90 -0.05
N VAL A 63 7.44 4.60 0.41
CA VAL A 63 7.63 4.94 1.82
C VAL A 63 6.44 5.74 2.33
N ARG A 64 5.95 6.71 1.54
CA ARG A 64 4.83 7.54 1.94
C ARG A 64 3.54 6.74 2.09
N CYS A 65 3.27 5.77 1.22
CA CYS A 65 2.11 4.89 1.34
C CYS A 65 2.17 4.03 2.62
N ILE A 66 3.35 3.51 2.98
CA ILE A 66 3.56 2.70 4.18
C ILE A 66 3.41 3.55 5.45
N GLU A 67 4.09 4.70 5.51
CA GLU A 67 4.03 5.63 6.66
C GLU A 67 2.60 6.12 6.89
N LEU A 68 1.90 6.49 5.81
CA LEU A 68 0.49 6.89 5.86
C LEU A 68 -0.39 5.78 6.43
N SER A 69 -0.26 4.55 5.90
CA SER A 69 -1.06 3.40 6.33
C SER A 69 -0.89 3.16 7.83
N ASN A 70 0.36 3.21 8.33
CA ASN A 70 0.65 3.09 9.75
C ASN A 70 -0.01 4.21 10.57
N ALA A 71 0.08 5.46 10.10
CA ALA A 71 -0.49 6.63 10.77
C ALA A 71 -2.01 6.57 10.90
N VAL A 72 -2.71 5.99 9.91
CA VAL A 72 -4.18 5.82 9.96
C VAL A 72 -4.64 4.51 10.61
N GLY A 73 -3.73 3.78 11.25
CA GLY A 73 -4.08 2.63 12.09
C GLY A 73 -4.05 1.26 11.38
N TYR A 74 -3.55 1.17 10.14
CA TYR A 74 -3.34 -0.13 9.50
C TYR A 74 -2.32 -0.96 10.27
N ARG A 75 -2.63 -2.24 10.55
CA ARG A 75 -1.77 -3.18 11.28
C ARG A 75 -1.66 -4.55 10.63
N GLY A 76 -2.27 -4.73 9.45
CA GLY A 76 -2.23 -5.98 8.70
C GLY A 76 -0.89 -6.23 7.99
N PRO A 77 -0.68 -7.42 7.41
CA PRO A 77 0.51 -7.72 6.63
C PRO A 77 0.53 -7.00 5.28
N PHE A 78 1.71 -6.70 4.77
CA PHE A 78 1.88 -6.26 3.38
C PHE A 78 2.18 -7.46 2.49
N THR A 79 1.38 -7.64 1.45
CA THR A 79 1.64 -8.58 0.35
C THR A 79 2.44 -7.84 -0.71
N LEU A 80 3.67 -8.28 -0.96
CA LEU A 80 4.56 -7.70 -1.96
C LEU A 80 4.08 -8.09 -3.36
N ILE A 81 3.92 -7.10 -4.25
CA ILE A 81 3.47 -7.30 -5.63
C ILE A 81 4.47 -6.61 -6.55
N TYR A 82 5.46 -7.36 -7.02
CA TYR A 82 6.37 -6.91 -8.06
C TYR A 82 5.72 -7.09 -9.43
N ASP A 83 5.51 -6.00 -10.14
CA ASP A 83 4.92 -5.97 -11.49
C ASP A 83 5.67 -4.96 -12.34
N SER A 84 6.88 -5.33 -12.75
CA SER A 84 7.79 -4.46 -13.48
C SER A 84 8.80 -5.25 -14.30
N PRO A 85 9.19 -4.76 -15.49
CA PRO A 85 10.30 -5.31 -16.26
C PRO A 85 11.67 -4.73 -15.86
N TYR A 86 11.77 -3.92 -14.79
CA TYR A 86 13.01 -3.23 -14.41
C TYR A 86 14.16 -4.20 -14.09
N TYR A 87 13.86 -5.32 -13.45
CA TYR A 87 14.78 -6.43 -13.26
C TYR A 87 14.45 -7.55 -14.25
N GLU A 88 15.47 -8.26 -14.72
CA GLU A 88 15.29 -9.44 -15.59
C GLU A 88 14.63 -10.60 -14.83
N ASP A 89 14.94 -10.73 -13.54
CA ASP A 89 14.32 -11.66 -12.60
C ASP A 89 13.51 -10.85 -11.57
N GLU A 90 12.37 -11.37 -11.13
CA GLU A 90 11.46 -10.70 -10.20
C GLU A 90 12.04 -10.66 -8.77
N TRP A 91 12.89 -11.62 -8.42
CA TRP A 91 13.41 -11.78 -7.05
C TRP A 91 14.17 -10.54 -6.52
N PRO A 92 15.11 -9.91 -7.25
CA PRO A 92 15.71 -8.65 -6.84
C PRO A 92 14.68 -7.56 -6.52
N GLY A 93 13.60 -7.47 -7.31
CA GLY A 93 12.52 -6.52 -7.09
C GLY A 93 11.82 -6.73 -5.76
N ILE A 94 11.38 -7.97 -5.51
CA ILE A 94 10.75 -8.37 -4.26
C ILE A 94 11.65 -8.11 -3.04
N LEU A 95 12.96 -8.34 -3.16
CA LEU A 95 13.91 -8.06 -2.08
C LEU A 95 14.01 -6.55 -1.78
N VAL A 96 14.07 -5.71 -2.80
CA VAL A 96 14.09 -4.24 -2.63
C VAL A 96 12.81 -3.76 -1.94
N GLU A 97 11.65 -4.23 -2.37
CA GLU A 97 10.37 -3.88 -1.75
C GLU A 97 10.31 -4.32 -0.28
N ARG A 98 10.73 -5.55 0.01
CA ARG A 98 10.79 -6.10 1.37
C ARG A 98 11.69 -5.26 2.28
N GLU A 99 12.88 -4.91 1.82
CA GLU A 99 13.83 -4.11 2.61
C GLU A 99 13.28 -2.71 2.89
N CYS A 100 12.61 -2.09 1.92
CA CYS A 100 11.94 -0.80 2.10
C CYS A 100 10.88 -0.87 3.22
N ILE A 101 9.91 -1.77 3.10
CA ILE A 101 8.84 -1.94 4.11
C ILE A 101 9.44 -2.24 5.48
N SER A 102 10.36 -3.19 5.55
CA SER A 102 11.01 -3.58 6.81
C SER A 102 11.79 -2.43 7.44
N GLY A 103 12.37 -1.54 6.62
CA GLY A 103 13.03 -0.33 7.08
C GLY A 103 12.05 0.67 7.72
N VAL A 104 10.94 0.95 7.05
CA VAL A 104 9.90 1.86 7.56
C VAL A 104 9.29 1.35 8.87
N LEU A 105 8.95 0.06 8.93
CA LEU A 105 8.33 -0.54 10.12
C LEU A 105 9.29 -0.55 11.33
N ARG A 106 10.58 -0.85 11.12
CA ARG A 106 11.59 -0.77 12.19
C ARG A 106 11.73 0.66 12.73
N LYS A 107 11.74 1.66 11.85
CA LYS A 107 11.80 3.07 12.25
C LYS A 107 10.58 3.48 13.07
N ALA A 108 9.38 3.06 12.65
CA ALA A 108 8.14 3.35 13.35
C ALA A 108 8.07 2.69 14.74
N ALA A 109 8.68 1.52 14.92
CA ALA A 109 8.73 0.82 16.22
C ALA A 109 9.76 1.41 17.20
N ALA A 110 10.69 2.24 16.73
CA ALA A 110 11.78 2.81 17.53
C ALA A 110 11.50 4.23 18.06
N GLY A 111 10.40 4.86 17.65
CA GLY A 111 9.95 6.19 18.10
C GLY A 111 8.72 6.10 18.98
#